data_AF-A0A0F9QDC9-F1
#
_entry.id   AF-A0A0F9QDC9-F1
#
_cell.length_a   1.000
_cell.length_b   1.000
_cell.length_c   1.000
_cell.angle_alpha   90.00
_cell.angle_beta   90.00
_cell.angle_gamma   90.00
#
_symmetry.space_group_name_H-M   'P 1'
#
loop_
_entity.id
_entity.type
_entity.pdbx_description
1 polymer ?
#
loop_
_entity_poly.entity_id
_entity_poly.type
_entity_poly.pdbx_seq_one_letter_code
_entity_poly.pdbx_strand_id
1 'polypeptide(L)' 'MSELTPVDKQQCQAEKQGGSFMSFGIPPYIRCLRKPVWIASEKESGDGQLGSMSLCHQCRLVLEKEQLNRASFERIYS' A
#
# COMPACT_ATOMS: atom_id res chain seq x y z
N MET A 1 -1.82 14.25 18.45
CA MET A 1 -1.80 14.17 16.97
C MET A 1 -1.34 12.77 16.64
N SER A 2 -2.22 11.94 16.07
CA SER A 2 -1.83 10.58 15.64
C SER A 2 -0.90 10.73 14.45
N GLU A 3 0.37 10.37 14.65
CA GLU A 3 1.40 10.49 13.61
C GLU A 3 1.08 9.50 12.49
N LEU A 4 0.68 10.00 11.33
CA LEU A 4 0.48 9.16 10.15
C LEU A 4 1.81 8.49 9.81
N THR A 5 1.78 7.19 9.55
CA THR A 5 3.01 6.46 9.19
C THR A 5 3.60 7.07 7.93
N PRO A 6 4.86 7.54 7.95
CA PRO A 6 5.46 8.16 6.77
C PRO A 6 5.65 7.14 5.65
N VAL A 7 5.75 7.65 4.42
CA VAL A 7 5.98 6.85 3.22
C VAL A 7 7.36 6.19 3.28
N ASP A 8 7.41 4.87 3.20
CA ASP A 8 8.66 4.10 3.17
C ASP A 8 9.15 3.89 1.72
N LYS A 9 10.20 4.61 1.33
CA LYS A 9 10.75 4.51 -0.05
C LYS A 9 11.59 3.26 -0.29
N GLN A 10 11.87 2.47 0.73
CA GLN A 10 12.70 1.26 0.65
C GLN A 10 11.85 -0.01 0.61
N GLN A 11 10.71 -0.03 1.31
CA GLN A 11 9.81 -1.18 1.38
C GLN A 11 8.37 -0.81 1.05
N CYS A 12 7.68 -1.64 0.27
CA CYS A 12 6.26 -1.50 0.01
C CYS A 12 5.45 -1.67 1.31
N GLN A 13 4.60 -0.71 1.63
CA GLN A 13 3.81 -0.68 2.86
C GLN A 13 2.52 -1.52 2.78
N ALA A 14 2.16 -2.02 1.59
CA ALA A 14 1.02 -2.93 1.45
C ALA A 14 1.28 -4.31 2.09
N GLU A 15 0.26 -4.84 2.75
CA GLU A 15 0.22 -6.19 3.27
C GLU A 15 -0.47 -7.14 2.26
N LYS A 16 -0.04 -8.39 2.24
CA LYS A 16 -0.64 -9.46 1.44
C LYS A 16 -0.71 -10.74 2.25
N GLN A 17 -1.59 -11.67 1.87
CA GLN A 17 -1.58 -13.00 2.48
C GLN A 17 -0.25 -13.72 2.21
N GLY A 18 0.42 -14.09 3.29
CA GLY A 18 1.62 -14.89 3.33
C GLY A 18 1.25 -16.35 3.45
N GLY A 19 1.15 -17.03 2.32
CA GLY A 19 0.85 -18.46 2.28
C GLY A 19 1.10 -19.04 0.90
N SER A 20 1.32 -20.35 0.86
CA SER A 20 1.27 -21.12 -0.38
C SER A 20 -0.04 -21.92 -0.40
N PHE A 21 -0.36 -22.53 -1.54
CA PHE A 21 -1.54 -23.41 -1.63
C PHE A 21 -1.48 -24.61 -0.66
N MET A 22 -0.30 -24.93 -0.13
CA MET A 22 -0.09 -25.99 0.88
C MET A 22 -0.15 -25.48 2.33
N SER A 23 -0.39 -24.19 2.56
CA SER A 23 -0.48 -23.64 3.91
C SER A 23 -1.77 -24.12 4.58
N PHE A 24 -1.65 -24.89 5.66
CA PHE A 24 -2.78 -25.27 6.50
C PHE A 24 -3.15 -24.12 7.46
N GLY A 25 -4.43 -23.74 7.50
CA GLY A 25 -4.94 -22.64 8.33
C GLY A 25 -5.07 -21.31 7.57
N ILE A 26 -5.44 -20.25 8.29
CA ILE A 26 -5.56 -18.89 7.72
C ILE A 26 -4.15 -18.32 7.53
N PRO A 27 -3.73 -17.99 6.29
CA PRO A 27 -2.41 -17.42 6.05
C PRO A 27 -2.25 -16.08 6.78
N PRO A 28 -1.12 -15.83 7.47
CA PRO A 28 -0.85 -14.53 8.07
C PRO A 28 -0.76 -13.44 7.00
N TYR A 29 -1.13 -12.20 7.33
CA TYR A 29 -0.77 -11.06 6.50
C TYR A 29 0.70 -10.72 6.71
N ILE A 30 1.44 -10.56 5.61
CA ILE A 30 2.85 -10.18 5.60
C ILE A 30 3.05 -8.95 4.74
N ARG A 31 4.02 -8.09 5.12
CA ARG A 31 4.41 -6.96 4.27
C ARG A 31 4.94 -7.42 2.92
N CYS A 32 4.59 -6.68 1.88
CA CYS A 32 5.11 -6.92 0.56
C CYS A 32 6.60 -6.59 0.50
N LEU A 33 7.41 -7.61 0.17
CA LEU A 33 8.88 -7.47 0.08
C LEU A 33 9.37 -6.80 -1.21
N ARG A 34 8.45 -6.38 -2.09
CA ARG A 34 8.83 -5.77 -3.37
C ARG A 34 9.22 -4.31 -3.15
N LYS A 35 10.22 -3.86 -3.90
CA LYS A 35 10.63 -2.46 -3.90
C LYS A 35 9.46 -1.56 -4.31
N PRO A 36 9.17 -0.50 -3.55
CA PRO A 36 8.14 0.44 -3.92
C PRO A 36 8.59 1.29 -5.10
N VAL A 37 7.64 1.62 -5.97
CA VAL A 37 7.82 2.48 -7.15
C VAL A 37 6.75 3.56 -7.24
N TRP A 38 5.69 3.45 -6.45
CA TRP A 38 4.59 4.39 -6.38
C TRP A 38 4.38 4.88 -4.95
N ILE A 39 3.88 6.09 -4.81
CA ILE A 39 3.28 6.62 -3.59
C ILE A 39 1.79 6.77 -3.88
N ALA A 40 0.96 6.14 -3.07
CA ALA A 40 -0.48 6.37 -3.06
C ALA A 40 -0.79 7.41 -1.99
N SER A 41 -1.58 8.42 -2.34
CA SER A 41 -2.08 9.43 -1.41
C SER A 41 -3.59 9.46 -1.47
N GLU A 42 -4.26 9.59 -0.34
CA GLU A 42 -5.71 9.77 -0.31
C GLU A 42 -6.10 11.07 -1.02
N LYS A 43 -7.21 11.07 -1.78
CA LYS A 43 -7.73 12.28 -2.43
C LYS A 43 -8.62 13.11 -1.50
N GLU A 44 -9.29 12.44 -0.58
CA GLU A 44 -10.20 13.06 0.39
C GLU A 44 -9.86 12.53 1.77
N SER A 45 -9.83 13.44 2.74
CA SER A 45 -9.60 13.06 4.13
C SER A 45 -10.93 12.92 4.86
N GLY A 46 -11.13 11.78 5.53
CA GLY A 46 -12.27 11.62 6.44
C GLY A 46 -12.11 12.44 7.73
N ASP A 47 -10.87 12.64 8.19
CA ASP A 47 -10.55 13.17 9.53
C ASP A 47 -9.64 14.41 9.50
N GLY A 48 -9.54 15.09 8.36
CA GLY A 48 -8.72 16.29 8.15
C GLY A 48 -7.22 16.04 7.91
N GLN A 49 -6.76 14.79 7.91
CA GLN A 49 -5.41 14.39 7.52
C GLN A 49 -5.43 13.43 6.31
N LEU A 50 -4.59 13.70 5.31
CA LEU A 50 -4.46 12.81 4.13
C LEU A 50 -3.35 11.78 4.39
N GLY A 51 -3.72 10.51 4.36
CA GLY A 51 -2.78 9.40 4.42
C GLY A 51 -1.98 9.24 3.13
N SER A 52 -0.76 8.74 3.24
CA SER A 52 0.04 8.30 2.10
C SER A 52 0.82 7.03 2.41
N MET A 53 1.07 6.21 1.39
CA MET A 53 1.80 4.94 1.54
C MET A 53 2.58 4.59 0.27
N SER A 54 3.70 3.90 0.44
CA SER A 54 4.51 3.40 -0.66
C SER A 54 3.98 2.06 -1.19
N LEU A 55 4.00 1.91 -2.51
CA LEU A 55 3.46 0.75 -3.21
C LEU A 55 4.41 0.25 -4.29
N CYS A 56 4.55 -1.07 -4.39
CA CYS A 56 5.08 -1.69 -5.60
C CYS A 56 4.04 -1.64 -6.72
N HIS A 57 4.46 -1.87 -7.97
CA HIS A 57 3.56 -1.80 -9.13
C HIS A 57 2.32 -2.71 -9.00
N GLN A 58 2.49 -3.94 -8.51
CA GLN A 58 1.37 -4.87 -8.35
C GLN A 58 0.38 -4.42 -7.28
N CYS A 59 0.88 -3.99 -6.12
CA CYS A 59 0.02 -3.52 -5.04
C CYS A 59 -0.72 -2.23 -5.43
N ARG A 60 -0.12 -1.37 -6.27
CA ARG A 60 -0.82 -0.22 -6.87
C ARG A 60 -2.01 -0.66 -7.73
N LEU A 61 -1.85 -1.68 -8.57
CA LEU A 61 -2.95 -2.16 -9.42
C LEU A 61 -4.10 -2.75 -8.61
N VAL A 62 -3.79 -3.48 -7.53
CA VAL A 62 -4.80 -4.00 -6.60
C VAL A 62 -5.52 -2.85 -5.92
N LEU A 63 -4.78 -1.88 -5.35
CA LEU A 63 -5.39 -0.73 -4.68
C LEU A 63 -6.24 0.10 -5.64
N GLU A 64 -5.77 0.36 -6.85
CA GLU A 64 -6.53 1.08 -7.88
C GLU A 64 -7.84 0.37 -8.23
N LYS A 65 -7.84 -0.97 -8.27
CA LYS A 65 -9.03 -1.76 -8.54
C LYS A 65 -10.03 -1.76 -7.37
N GLU A 66 -9.55 -1.85 -6.13
CA GLU A 66 -10.40 -1.96 -4.94
C GLU A 66 -10.90 -0.60 -4.43
N GLN A 67 -10.07 0.44 -4.55
CA GLN A 67 -10.31 1.79 -4.04
C GLN A 67 -10.42 2.78 -5.21
N LEU A 68 -11.19 2.38 -6.22
CA LEU A 68 -11.48 3.16 -7.42
C LEU A 68 -11.76 4.62 -7.04
N ASN A 69 -10.92 5.51 -7.54
CA ASN A 69 -10.95 6.97 -7.36
C ASN A 69 -10.64 7.56 -5.97
N ARG A 70 -10.30 6.77 -4.94
CA ARG A 70 -10.00 7.31 -3.60
C ARG A 70 -8.53 7.68 -3.37
N ALA A 71 -7.63 7.20 -4.23
CA ALA A 71 -6.20 7.50 -4.14
C ALA A 71 -5.65 8.12 -5.44
N SER A 72 -4.70 9.04 -5.31
CA SER A 72 -3.79 9.47 -6.38
C SER A 72 -2.50 8.64 -6.32
N PHE A 73 -1.80 8.53 -7.45
CA PHE A 73 -0.59 7.72 -7.55
C PHE A 73 0.54 8.51 -8.21
N GLU A 74 1.67 8.61 -7.51
CA GLU A 74 2.88 9.29 -7.98
C GLU A 74 4.06 8.31 -8.05
N ARG A 75 4.95 8.44 -9.03
CA ARG A 75 6.15 7.57 -9.12
C ARG A 75 7.25 8.08 -8.20
N ILE A 76 7.91 7.16 -7.48
CA ILE A 76 9.05 7.49 -6.60
C ILE A 76 10.31 7.84 -7.39
N TYR A 77 10.53 7.14 -8.51
CA TYR A 77 11.67 7.34 -9.40
C TYR A 77 11.13 7.66 -10.79
N SER A 78 11.40 8.87 -11.28
CA SER A 78 11.08 9.35 -12.64
C SER A 78 12.25 9.07 -13.58
#